data_AF-A0A8S2VZG9-F1
#
_entry.id   AF-A0A8S2VZG9-F1
#
_cell.length_a   1.000
_cell.length_b   1.000
_cell.length_c   1.000
_cell.angle_alpha   90.00
_cell.angle_beta   90.00
_cell.angle_gamma   90.00
#
_symmetry.space_group_name_H-M   'P 1'
#
loop_
_entity.id
_entity.type
_entity.pdbx_description
1 polymer ?
#
loop_
_entity_poly.entity_id
_entity_poly.type
_entity_poly.pdbx_seq_one_letter_code
_entity_poly.pdbx_strand_id
1 'polypeptide(L)'
;MTLNVAMWYTKHAAYVASKSSTPSDKDALDVHKSLRMAAGMFKHVMDVEIRKLHEVKLPPCSDINEKVIAAYYYSCMGEFHEITVARAMNAKQDNILISSISNQISQYFEMGGQQLSTLDEKIVGQWRMYFGLKSKFYLAEARAYQALDFLKKNDAPNALKSAEEASKVQQQAASFCEQYSKTKGAGSPQRHPFFLQLDSMIRRVQSTVEFENNIIHHKRAATDLQPLENPVHGILPAEEYIPAKLNSLFSANTYRAFDIGRNVGKQYKEDKHAREVKEAREMPIPQGMPPSESSCIIA
;
A
#
# COMPACT_ATOMS: atom_id res chain seq x y z
N MET A 1 -5.92 -6.32 -18.95
CA MET A 1 -6.90 -5.23 -18.77
C MET A 1 -7.35 -5.05 -17.33
N THR A 2 -7.82 -6.08 -16.61
CA THR A 2 -8.20 -5.98 -15.19
C THR A 2 -7.11 -5.33 -14.32
N LEU A 3 -5.85 -5.72 -14.51
CA LEU A 3 -4.70 -5.10 -13.84
C LEU A 3 -4.57 -3.60 -14.12
N ASN A 4 -4.73 -3.17 -15.38
CA ASN A 4 -4.64 -1.75 -15.73
C ASN A 4 -5.76 -0.93 -15.09
N VAL A 5 -6.97 -1.51 -14.96
CA VAL A 5 -8.08 -0.84 -14.25
C VAL A 5 -7.79 -0.77 -12.75
N ALA A 6 -7.23 -1.82 -12.14
CA ALA A 6 -6.79 -1.79 -10.75
C ALA A 6 -5.72 -0.70 -10.54
N MET A 7 -4.73 -0.61 -11.44
CA MET A 7 -3.72 0.44 -11.44
C MET A 7 -4.30 1.83 -11.67
N TRP A 8 -5.36 1.97 -12.46
CA TRP A 8 -6.07 3.24 -12.60
C TRP A 8 -6.68 3.68 -11.27
N TYR A 9 -7.31 2.77 -10.52
CA TYR A 9 -7.86 3.09 -9.19
C TYR A 9 -6.76 3.52 -8.20
N THR A 10 -5.57 2.89 -8.23
CA THR A 10 -4.46 3.31 -7.36
C THR A 10 -3.93 4.69 -7.75
N LYS A 11 -3.79 4.96 -9.05
CA LYS A 11 -3.36 6.29 -9.54
C LYS A 11 -4.42 7.37 -9.27
N HIS A 12 -5.71 7.06 -9.41
CA HIS A 12 -6.81 7.96 -9.04
C HIS A 12 -6.79 8.28 -7.55
N ALA A 13 -6.62 7.26 -6.69
CA ALA A 13 -6.49 7.45 -5.25
C ALA A 13 -5.30 8.35 -4.90
N ALA A 14 -4.12 8.10 -5.49
CA ALA A 14 -2.94 8.93 -5.30
C ALA A 14 -3.15 10.39 -5.77
N TYR A 15 -3.85 10.57 -6.90
CA TYR A 15 -4.21 11.90 -7.40
C TYR A 15 -5.17 12.64 -6.46
N VAL A 16 -6.22 11.98 -5.97
CA VAL A 16 -7.17 12.60 -5.03
C VAL A 16 -6.47 12.96 -3.72
N ALA A 17 -5.61 12.08 -3.21
CA ALA A 17 -4.83 12.31 -1.99
C ALA A 17 -3.83 13.47 -2.12
N SER A 18 -3.34 13.79 -3.32
CA SER A 18 -2.35 14.85 -3.54
C SER A 18 -2.95 16.26 -3.67
N LYS A 19 -4.29 16.37 -3.80
CA LYS A 19 -4.98 17.67 -3.95
C LYS A 19 -4.84 18.58 -2.74
N SER A 20 -4.77 18.01 -1.54
CA SER A 20 -4.70 18.74 -0.27
C SER A 20 -3.90 17.96 0.74
N SER A 21 -3.12 18.67 1.57
CA SER A 21 -2.50 18.09 2.77
C SER A 21 -3.52 17.67 3.84
N THR A 22 -4.73 18.22 3.77
CA THR A 22 -5.89 17.89 4.62
C THR A 22 -7.07 17.54 3.70
N PRO A 23 -7.19 16.27 3.28
CA PRO A 23 -8.28 15.86 2.38
C PRO A 23 -9.63 16.02 3.06
N SER A 24 -10.65 16.40 2.29
CA SER A 24 -12.03 16.43 2.78
C SER A 24 -12.53 15.01 3.08
N ASP A 25 -13.58 14.89 3.90
CA ASP A 25 -14.21 13.59 4.20
C ASP A 25 -14.62 12.82 2.94
N LYS A 26 -15.07 13.55 1.91
CA LYS A 26 -15.45 12.98 0.62
C LYS A 26 -14.23 12.46 -0.14
N ASP A 27 -13.15 13.23 -0.17
CA ASP A 27 -11.90 12.82 -0.83
C ASP A 27 -11.28 11.62 -0.13
N ALA A 28 -11.21 11.63 1.20
CA ALA A 28 -10.72 10.50 1.99
C ALA A 28 -11.53 9.22 1.73
N LEU A 29 -12.86 9.33 1.64
CA LEU A 29 -13.72 8.19 1.29
C LEU A 29 -13.48 7.71 -0.14
N ASP A 30 -13.25 8.60 -1.10
CA ASP A 30 -12.97 8.25 -2.50
C ASP A 30 -11.63 7.51 -2.64
N VAL A 31 -10.57 8.00 -1.99
CA VAL A 31 -9.27 7.32 -1.91
C VAL A 31 -9.44 5.93 -1.28
N HIS A 32 -10.16 5.84 -0.16
CA HIS A 32 -10.40 4.56 0.53
C HIS A 32 -11.13 3.55 -0.37
N LYS A 33 -12.24 3.96 -1.01
CA LYS A 33 -13.01 3.08 -1.91
C LYS A 33 -12.19 2.64 -3.12
N SER A 34 -11.47 3.56 -3.74
CA SER A 34 -10.67 3.29 -4.93
C SER A 34 -9.58 2.25 -4.65
N LEU A 35 -8.82 2.42 -3.56
CA LEU A 35 -7.78 1.47 -3.16
C LEU A 35 -8.36 0.11 -2.74
N ARG A 36 -9.50 0.11 -2.03
CA ARG A 36 -10.16 -1.14 -1.63
C ARG A 36 -10.69 -1.94 -2.83
N MET A 37 -11.22 -1.25 -3.85
CA MET A 37 -11.60 -1.86 -5.12
C MET A 37 -10.37 -2.40 -5.87
N ALA A 38 -9.29 -1.62 -5.95
CA ALA A 38 -8.04 -2.05 -6.58
C ALA A 38 -7.47 -3.32 -5.92
N ALA A 39 -7.44 -3.38 -4.59
CA ALA A 39 -7.03 -4.57 -3.84
C ALA A 39 -7.88 -5.80 -4.23
N GLY A 40 -9.20 -5.61 -4.35
CA GLY A 40 -10.13 -6.62 -4.81
C GLY A 40 -9.80 -7.19 -6.19
N MET A 41 -9.52 -6.29 -7.12
CA MET A 41 -9.16 -6.64 -8.49
C MET A 41 -7.81 -7.37 -8.57
N PHE A 42 -6.77 -6.91 -7.84
CA PHE A 42 -5.49 -7.63 -7.76
C PHE A 42 -5.65 -9.02 -7.16
N LYS A 43 -6.45 -9.15 -6.09
CA LYS A 43 -6.76 -10.43 -5.46
C LYS A 43 -7.45 -11.38 -6.43
N HIS A 44 -8.47 -10.91 -7.16
CA HIS A 44 -9.15 -11.73 -8.18
C HIS A 44 -8.20 -12.21 -9.27
N VAL A 45 -7.34 -11.32 -9.79
CA VAL A 45 -6.37 -11.70 -10.82
C VAL A 45 -5.40 -12.78 -10.30
N MET A 46 -4.89 -12.61 -9.08
CA MET A 46 -3.98 -13.57 -8.43
C MET A 46 -4.65 -14.93 -8.18
N ASP A 47 -5.86 -14.93 -7.63
CA ASP A 47 -6.54 -16.15 -7.21
C ASP A 47 -7.14 -16.91 -8.39
N VAL A 48 -7.60 -16.21 -9.42
CA VAL A 48 -8.42 -16.78 -10.51
C VAL A 48 -7.75 -16.71 -11.87
N GLU A 49 -7.31 -15.54 -12.32
CA GLU A 49 -6.95 -15.35 -13.74
C GLU A 49 -5.54 -15.83 -14.08
N ILE A 50 -4.53 -15.57 -13.24
CA ILE A 50 -3.15 -16.01 -13.49
C ILE A 50 -3.08 -17.53 -13.64
N ARG A 51 -3.85 -18.26 -12.83
CA ARG A 51 -3.89 -19.72 -12.84
C ARG A 51 -4.40 -20.33 -14.16
N LYS A 52 -5.09 -19.53 -14.99
CA LYS A 52 -5.61 -19.97 -16.30
C LYS A 52 -4.60 -19.77 -17.43
N LEU A 53 -3.52 -19.04 -17.20
CA LEU A 53 -2.49 -18.79 -18.21
C LEU A 53 -1.65 -20.06 -18.40
N HIS A 54 -1.70 -20.62 -19.61
CA HIS A 54 -0.88 -21.75 -20.00
C HIS A 54 0.39 -21.26 -20.71
N GLU A 55 1.54 -21.88 -20.40
CA GLU A 55 2.81 -21.74 -21.15
C GLU A 55 3.31 -20.30 -21.41
N VAL A 56 3.45 -19.49 -20.36
CA VAL A 56 4.11 -18.18 -20.52
C VAL A 56 5.45 -18.17 -19.79
N LYS A 57 6.56 -18.19 -20.54
CA LYS A 57 7.89 -17.82 -20.02
C LYS A 57 7.90 -16.31 -19.81
N LEU A 58 7.37 -15.87 -18.67
CA LEU A 58 7.33 -14.46 -18.31
C LEU A 58 8.70 -13.97 -17.87
N PRO A 59 9.11 -12.76 -18.29
CA PRO A 59 10.24 -12.09 -17.68
C PRO A 59 10.05 -12.02 -16.14
N PRO A 60 11.11 -12.26 -15.36
CA PRO A 60 11.10 -11.92 -13.95
C PRO A 60 10.69 -10.46 -13.78
N CYS A 61 9.84 -10.16 -12.78
CA CYS A 61 9.30 -8.82 -12.54
C CYS A 61 8.29 -8.28 -13.57
N SER A 62 7.76 -9.11 -14.47
CA SER A 62 6.58 -8.72 -15.27
C SER A 62 5.41 -8.32 -14.36
N ASP A 63 4.57 -7.40 -14.83
CA ASP A 63 3.31 -6.97 -14.24
C ASP A 63 2.32 -8.11 -13.95
N ILE A 64 2.41 -9.24 -14.68
CA ILE A 64 1.62 -10.45 -14.45
C ILE A 64 2.32 -11.51 -13.59
N ASN A 65 3.50 -11.18 -13.04
CA ASN A 65 4.16 -12.02 -12.04
C ASN A 65 3.36 -12.02 -10.73
N GLU A 66 3.08 -13.20 -10.19
CA GLU A 66 2.29 -13.37 -8.96
C GLU A 66 2.84 -12.56 -7.78
N LYS A 67 4.17 -12.48 -7.63
CA LYS A 67 4.82 -11.70 -6.55
C LYS A 67 4.65 -10.20 -6.73
N VAL A 68 4.65 -9.71 -7.98
CA VAL A 68 4.41 -8.30 -8.30
C VAL A 68 2.95 -7.96 -8.01
N ILE A 69 2.02 -8.80 -8.42
CA ILE A 69 0.58 -8.61 -8.15
C ILE A 69 0.27 -8.67 -6.66
N ALA A 70 0.87 -9.62 -5.93
CA ALA A 70 0.74 -9.72 -4.49
C ALA A 70 1.27 -8.47 -3.79
N ALA A 71 2.41 -7.92 -4.24
CA ALA A 71 2.91 -6.66 -3.72
C ALA A 71 1.94 -5.49 -3.97
N TYR A 72 1.33 -5.39 -5.15
CA TYR A 72 0.28 -4.39 -5.41
C TYR A 72 -0.94 -4.55 -4.50
N TYR A 73 -1.40 -5.79 -4.30
CA TYR A 73 -2.47 -6.11 -3.36
C TYR A 73 -2.14 -5.63 -1.95
N TYR A 74 -0.96 -5.96 -1.43
CA TYR A 74 -0.54 -5.55 -0.09
C TYR A 74 -0.33 -4.04 0.04
N SER A 75 0.17 -3.35 -1.00
CA SER A 75 0.24 -1.88 -1.04
C SER A 75 -1.14 -1.28 -0.88
N CYS A 76 -2.12 -1.76 -1.66
CA CYS A 76 -3.50 -1.26 -1.58
C CYS A 76 -4.11 -1.53 -0.19
N MET A 77 -3.95 -2.76 0.33
CA MET A 77 -4.41 -3.13 1.67
C MET A 77 -3.81 -2.23 2.75
N GLY A 78 -2.51 -1.95 2.71
CA GLY A 78 -1.90 -1.00 3.63
C GLY A 78 -2.49 0.40 3.47
N GLU A 79 -2.44 0.95 2.25
CA GLU A 79 -2.78 2.34 1.93
C GLU A 79 -4.23 2.73 2.27
N PHE A 80 -5.23 1.88 2.03
CA PHE A 80 -6.60 2.27 2.40
C PHE A 80 -6.84 2.19 3.91
N HIS A 81 -6.14 1.31 4.63
CA HIS A 81 -6.22 1.27 6.08
C HIS A 81 -5.50 2.45 6.74
N GLU A 82 -4.55 3.10 6.05
CA GLU A 82 -3.97 4.38 6.50
C GLU A 82 -5.05 5.44 6.71
N ILE A 83 -6.05 5.46 5.83
CA ILE A 83 -7.19 6.38 5.93
C ILE A 83 -8.02 6.01 7.15
N THR A 84 -8.25 4.71 7.37
CA THR A 84 -9.00 4.22 8.53
C THR A 84 -8.33 4.60 9.85
N VAL A 85 -7.02 4.39 9.98
CA VAL A 85 -6.29 4.74 11.21
C VAL A 85 -6.24 6.26 11.41
N ALA A 86 -6.01 7.04 10.35
CA ALA A 86 -6.03 8.49 10.44
C ALA A 86 -7.40 9.01 10.89
N ARG A 87 -8.51 8.39 10.44
CA ARG A 87 -9.86 8.73 10.90
C ARG A 87 -10.10 8.30 12.35
N ALA A 88 -9.60 7.14 12.77
CA ALA A 88 -9.66 6.71 14.17
C ALA A 88 -8.91 7.66 15.10
N MET A 89 -7.73 8.14 14.70
CA MET A 89 -6.94 9.15 15.42
C MET A 89 -7.70 10.47 15.53
N ASN A 90 -8.25 10.97 14.42
CA ASN A 90 -9.04 12.22 14.40
C ASN A 90 -10.30 12.12 15.28
N ALA A 91 -10.94 10.95 15.31
CA ALA A 91 -12.08 10.67 16.16
C ALA A 91 -11.72 10.35 17.62
N LYS A 92 -10.42 10.40 17.99
CA LYS A 92 -9.90 10.11 19.33
C LYS A 92 -10.37 8.75 19.87
N GLN A 93 -10.34 7.73 19.03
CA GLN A 93 -10.62 6.35 19.43
C GLN A 93 -9.58 5.85 20.44
N ASP A 94 -9.87 4.72 21.10
CA ASP A 94 -8.97 4.16 22.11
C ASP A 94 -7.57 3.86 21.55
N ASN A 95 -6.55 4.15 22.36
CA ASN A 95 -5.14 3.98 21.99
C ASN A 95 -4.82 2.56 21.53
N ILE A 96 -5.39 1.55 22.21
CA ILE A 96 -5.18 0.15 21.84
C ILE A 96 -5.74 -0.19 20.46
N LEU A 97 -6.90 0.40 20.08
CA LEU A 97 -7.46 0.21 18.75
C LEU A 97 -6.53 0.80 17.69
N ILE A 98 -6.11 2.05 17.86
CA ILE A 98 -5.20 2.73 16.92
C ILE A 98 -3.92 1.91 16.80
N SER A 99 -3.32 1.51 17.93
CA SER A 99 -2.12 0.66 17.97
C SER A 99 -2.29 -0.63 17.17
N SER A 100 -3.39 -1.35 17.37
CA SER A 100 -3.66 -2.63 16.70
C SER A 100 -3.90 -2.48 15.19
N ILE A 101 -4.56 -1.40 14.75
CA ILE A 101 -4.75 -1.10 13.32
C ILE A 101 -3.40 -0.74 12.68
N SER A 102 -2.60 0.14 13.30
CA SER A 102 -1.26 0.50 12.80
C SER A 102 -0.35 -0.73 12.71
N ASN A 103 -0.42 -1.66 13.67
CA ASN A 103 0.30 -2.93 13.61
C ASN A 103 -0.09 -3.75 12.37
N GLN A 104 -1.38 -3.88 12.09
CA GLN A 104 -1.87 -4.60 10.92
C GLN A 104 -1.41 -3.93 9.61
N ILE A 105 -1.42 -2.59 9.54
CA ILE A 105 -0.91 -1.84 8.39
C ILE A 105 0.58 -2.12 8.18
N SER A 106 1.37 -2.08 9.25
CA SER A 106 2.80 -2.44 9.21
C SER A 106 3.03 -3.83 8.61
N GLN A 107 2.22 -4.80 9.02
CA GLN A 107 2.30 -6.17 8.52
C GLN A 107 1.94 -6.28 7.05
N TYR A 108 0.93 -5.55 6.54
CA TYR A 108 0.63 -5.53 5.11
C TYR A 108 1.83 -5.04 4.30
N PHE A 109 2.46 -3.94 4.71
CA PHE A 109 3.64 -3.44 4.02
C PHE A 109 4.85 -4.38 4.15
N GLU A 110 5.02 -5.04 5.29
CA GLU A 110 6.06 -6.06 5.47
C GLU A 110 5.86 -7.24 4.51
N MET A 111 4.63 -7.78 4.43
CA MET A 111 4.28 -8.87 3.50
C MET A 111 4.50 -8.45 2.04
N GLY A 112 4.11 -7.24 1.66
CA GLY A 112 4.36 -6.71 0.32
C GLY A 112 5.85 -6.63 -0.03
N GLY A 113 6.68 -6.14 0.90
CA GLY A 113 8.13 -6.10 0.74
C GLY A 113 8.75 -7.50 0.61
N GLN A 114 8.24 -8.49 1.35
CA GLN A 114 8.70 -9.88 1.28
C GLN A 114 8.42 -10.50 -0.09
N GLN A 115 7.29 -10.20 -0.74
CA GLN A 115 7.00 -10.70 -2.09
C GLN A 115 8.08 -10.28 -3.10
N LEU A 116 8.63 -9.07 -2.95
CA LEU A 116 9.62 -8.51 -3.85
C LEU A 116 11.06 -8.93 -3.52
N SER A 117 11.30 -9.59 -2.38
CA SER A 117 12.65 -9.87 -1.87
C SER A 117 13.51 -10.73 -2.80
N THR A 118 12.89 -11.58 -3.61
CA THR A 118 13.58 -12.49 -4.55
C THR A 118 13.65 -11.96 -5.98
N LEU A 119 13.10 -10.78 -6.24
CA LEU A 119 13.06 -10.16 -7.57
C LEU A 119 14.29 -9.28 -7.79
N ASP A 120 14.58 -8.93 -9.05
CA ASP A 120 15.74 -8.11 -9.38
C ASP A 120 15.65 -6.73 -8.72
N GLU A 121 16.56 -6.47 -7.79
CA GLU A 121 16.64 -5.22 -7.02
C GLU A 121 16.81 -3.99 -7.91
N LYS A 122 17.37 -4.13 -9.11
CA LYS A 122 17.47 -3.01 -10.06
C LYS A 122 16.10 -2.51 -10.52
N ILE A 123 15.10 -3.39 -10.54
CA ILE A 123 13.73 -3.09 -10.96
C ILE A 123 12.88 -2.71 -9.74
N VAL A 124 12.91 -3.55 -8.70
CA VAL A 124 11.98 -3.42 -7.55
C VAL A 124 12.57 -2.71 -6.35
N GLY A 125 13.85 -2.30 -6.38
CA GLY A 125 14.57 -1.76 -5.23
C GLY A 125 13.90 -0.54 -4.61
N GLN A 126 13.43 0.40 -5.43
CA GLN A 126 12.71 1.59 -4.92
C GLN A 126 11.41 1.18 -4.21
N TRP A 127 10.67 0.23 -4.77
CA TRP A 127 9.41 -0.24 -4.19
C TRP A 127 9.64 -1.01 -2.89
N ARG A 128 10.72 -1.79 -2.79
CA ARG A 128 11.15 -2.42 -1.53
C ARG A 128 11.48 -1.40 -0.45
N MET A 129 12.14 -0.30 -0.81
CA MET A 129 12.41 0.80 0.13
C MET A 129 11.11 1.47 0.60
N TYR A 130 10.11 1.62 -0.28
CA TYR A 130 8.79 2.11 0.10
C TYR A 130 8.09 1.19 1.11
N PHE A 131 8.06 -0.11 0.84
CA PHE A 131 7.49 -1.10 1.76
C PHE A 131 8.21 -1.11 3.12
N GLY A 132 9.54 -1.11 3.13
CA GLY A 132 10.34 -1.04 4.35
C GLY A 132 10.05 0.23 5.15
N LEU A 133 10.00 1.38 4.47
CA LEU A 133 9.66 2.67 5.07
C LEU A 133 8.27 2.63 5.72
N LYS A 134 7.23 2.25 4.98
CA LYS A 134 5.84 2.22 5.46
C LYS A 134 5.64 1.20 6.57
N SER A 135 6.25 0.02 6.47
CA SER A 135 6.21 -1.00 7.53
C SER A 135 6.77 -0.44 8.84
N LYS A 136 8.00 0.11 8.82
CA LYS A 136 8.60 0.68 10.03
C LYS A 136 7.88 1.91 10.54
N PHE A 137 7.34 2.75 9.66
CA PHE A 137 6.51 3.89 10.04
C PHE A 137 5.34 3.46 10.92
N TYR A 138 4.52 2.53 10.42
CA TYR A 138 3.31 2.11 11.12
C TYR A 138 3.60 1.22 12.33
N LEU A 139 4.72 0.50 12.33
CA LEU A 139 5.18 -0.21 13.53
C LEU A 139 5.57 0.78 14.65
N ALA A 140 6.25 1.87 14.31
CA ALA A 140 6.60 2.90 15.29
C ALA A 140 5.34 3.59 15.85
N GLU A 141 4.36 3.91 14.98
CA GLU A 141 3.05 4.42 15.39
C GLU A 141 2.31 3.44 16.32
N ALA A 142 2.28 2.16 15.98
CA ALA A 142 1.66 1.12 16.79
C ALA A 142 2.25 1.08 18.21
N ARG A 143 3.59 1.13 18.31
CA ARG A 143 4.31 1.13 19.59
C ARG A 143 4.08 2.41 20.40
N ALA A 144 4.00 3.56 19.74
CA ALA A 144 3.70 4.82 20.40
C ALA A 144 2.31 4.82 21.03
N TYR A 145 1.29 4.36 20.30
CA TYR A 145 -0.06 4.24 20.85
C TYR A 145 -0.18 3.15 21.91
N GLN A 146 0.58 2.05 21.80
CA GLN A 146 0.68 1.06 22.86
C GLN A 146 1.27 1.66 24.16
N ALA A 147 2.28 2.51 24.05
CA ALA A 147 2.86 3.20 25.20
C ALA A 147 1.83 4.09 25.91
N LEU A 148 1.03 4.84 25.14
CA LEU A 148 -0.06 5.65 25.68
C LEU A 148 -1.17 4.81 26.34
N ASP A 149 -1.45 3.61 25.82
CA ASP A 149 -2.39 2.69 26.43
C ASP A 149 -1.90 2.12 27.77
N PHE A 150 -0.63 1.70 27.84
CA PHE A 150 0.00 1.28 29.10
C PHE A 150 0.01 2.40 30.13
N LEU A 151 0.29 3.64 29.71
CA LEU A 151 0.25 4.80 30.59
C LEU A 151 -1.16 5.03 31.16
N LYS A 152 -2.20 4.96 30.30
CA LYS A 152 -3.62 5.02 30.72
C LYS A 152 -3.98 3.92 31.73
N LYS A 153 -3.31 2.76 31.66
CA LYS A 153 -3.47 1.61 32.58
C LYS A 153 -2.57 1.68 33.83
N ASN A 154 -1.84 2.79 34.05
CA ASN A 154 -0.85 2.96 35.14
C ASN A 154 0.34 1.97 35.09
N ASP A 155 0.64 1.43 33.91
CA ASP A 155 1.74 0.51 33.67
C ASP A 155 2.96 1.24 33.07
N ALA A 156 3.55 2.12 33.89
CA ALA A 156 4.69 2.95 33.48
C ALA A 156 5.91 2.16 32.97
N PRO A 157 6.32 1.00 33.53
CA PRO A 157 7.43 0.21 33.01
C PRO A 157 7.24 -0.21 31.54
N ASN A 158 6.05 -0.71 31.20
CA ASN A 158 5.74 -1.14 29.84
C ASN A 158 5.51 0.05 28.91
N ALA A 159 4.98 1.17 29.43
CA ALA A 159 4.87 2.42 28.69
C ALA A 159 6.25 2.95 28.26
N LEU A 160 7.21 3.04 29.18
CA LEU A 160 8.59 3.46 28.89
C LEU A 160 9.23 2.56 27.83
N LYS A 161 9.14 1.24 28.03
CA LYS A 161 9.73 0.28 27.11
C LYS A 161 9.14 0.36 25.70
N SER A 162 7.83 0.57 25.59
CA SER A 162 7.13 0.70 24.31
C SER A 162 7.48 2.02 23.61
N ALA A 163 7.63 3.12 24.37
CA ALA A 163 8.05 4.42 23.84
C ALA A 163 9.50 4.39 23.33
N GLU A 164 10.42 3.75 24.07
CA GLU A 164 11.80 3.53 23.63
C GLU A 164 11.86 2.74 22.31
N GLU A 165 11.10 1.65 22.20
CA GLU A 165 11.05 0.87 20.96
C GLU A 165 10.44 1.67 19.80
N ALA A 166 9.41 2.49 20.05
CA ALA A 166 8.83 3.37 19.03
C ALA A 166 9.90 4.30 18.43
N SER A 167 10.71 4.94 19.27
CA SER A 167 11.81 5.82 18.84
C SER A 167 12.88 5.06 18.04
N LYS A 168 13.25 3.85 18.47
CA LYS A 168 14.20 3.00 17.75
C LYS A 168 13.69 2.58 16.37
N VAL A 169 12.43 2.16 16.27
CA VAL A 169 11.81 1.77 15.00
C VAL A 169 11.65 2.99 14.07
N GLN A 170 11.36 4.17 14.61
CA GLN A 170 11.31 5.40 13.84
C GLN A 170 12.66 5.76 13.19
N GLN A 171 13.78 5.53 13.89
CA GLN A 171 15.11 5.70 13.29
C GLN A 171 15.35 4.74 12.12
N GLN A 172 14.82 3.50 12.20
CA GLN A 172 14.84 2.57 11.07
C GLN A 172 13.99 3.09 9.91
N ALA A 173 12.81 3.64 10.17
CA ALA A 173 11.99 4.27 9.13
C ALA A 173 12.74 5.45 8.47
N ALA A 174 13.42 6.28 9.25
CA ALA A 174 14.22 7.39 8.73
C ALA A 174 15.35 6.90 7.80
N SER A 175 16.03 5.80 8.13
CA SER A 175 17.08 5.23 7.26
C SER A 175 16.53 4.68 5.94
N PHE A 176 15.35 4.05 5.95
CA PHE A 176 14.64 3.66 4.72
C PHE A 176 14.24 4.89 3.89
N CYS A 177 13.79 5.96 4.55
CA CYS A 177 13.46 7.22 3.87
C CYS A 177 14.69 7.83 3.19
N GLU A 178 15.86 7.77 3.85
CA GLU A 178 17.14 8.19 3.28
C GLU A 178 17.52 7.39 2.03
N GLN A 179 17.43 6.06 2.13
CA GLN A 179 17.74 5.15 1.03
C GLN A 179 16.77 5.28 -0.14
N TYR A 180 15.48 5.47 0.14
CA TYR A 180 14.46 5.67 -0.89
C TYR A 180 14.80 6.88 -1.77
N SER A 181 15.12 8.03 -1.18
CA SER A 181 15.42 9.24 -1.96
C SER A 181 16.73 9.19 -2.74
N LYS A 182 17.64 8.27 -2.37
CA LYS A 182 18.87 8.00 -3.13
C LYS A 182 18.66 7.02 -4.27
N THR A 183 17.55 6.29 -4.28
CA THR A 183 17.24 5.30 -5.32
C THR A 183 16.74 6.01 -6.58
N LYS A 184 17.22 5.59 -7.76
CA LYS A 184 16.72 6.11 -9.04
C LYS A 184 15.26 5.68 -9.23
N GLY A 185 14.35 6.65 -9.26
CA GLY A 185 12.93 6.43 -9.53
C GLY A 185 12.08 7.64 -9.11
N ALA A 186 10.75 7.49 -9.14
CA ALA A 186 9.83 8.62 -8.96
C ALA A 186 9.61 8.95 -7.46
N GLY A 187 9.64 10.25 -7.13
CA GLY A 187 9.23 10.79 -5.82
C GLY A 187 10.34 10.83 -4.74
N SER A 188 10.22 11.75 -3.79
CA SER A 188 11.07 11.85 -2.59
C SER A 188 10.19 12.00 -1.33
N PRO A 189 10.01 10.94 -0.52
CA PRO A 189 9.07 10.89 0.59
C PRO A 189 9.53 11.72 1.79
N GLN A 190 10.83 12.03 1.91
CA GLN A 190 11.43 12.76 3.03
C GLN A 190 10.80 14.13 3.30
N ARG A 191 10.23 14.76 2.27
CA ARG A 191 9.60 16.09 2.39
C ARG A 191 8.08 16.02 2.55
N HIS A 192 7.50 14.83 2.52
CA HIS A 192 6.06 14.68 2.61
C HIS A 192 5.60 14.92 4.07
N PRO A 193 4.63 15.81 4.32
CA PRO A 193 4.18 16.16 5.68
C PRO A 193 3.85 14.95 6.56
N PHE A 194 3.28 13.90 5.96
CA PHE A 194 3.01 12.61 6.60
C PHE A 194 4.22 12.02 7.34
N PHE A 195 5.42 12.06 6.75
CA PHE A 195 6.63 11.50 7.36
C PHE A 195 7.24 12.41 8.43
N LEU A 196 7.10 13.73 8.27
CA LEU A 196 7.56 14.70 9.26
C LEU A 196 6.73 14.66 10.55
N GLN A 197 5.43 14.36 10.43
CA GLN A 197 4.53 14.30 11.58
C GLN A 197 4.86 13.15 12.55
N LEU A 198 5.32 11.99 12.06
CA LEU A 198 5.61 10.83 12.91
C LEU A 198 6.69 11.12 13.95
N ASP A 199 7.79 11.76 13.55
CA ASP A 199 8.89 12.09 14.46
C ASP A 199 8.40 12.97 15.62
N SER A 200 7.64 14.02 15.31
CA SER A 200 7.06 14.89 16.33
C SER A 200 6.05 14.18 17.24
N MET A 201 5.23 13.29 16.70
CA MET A 201 4.29 12.47 17.48
C MET A 201 5.04 11.57 18.46
N ILE A 202 6.06 10.84 17.99
CA ILE A 202 6.82 9.90 18.83
C ILE A 202 7.59 10.64 19.92
N ARG A 203 8.26 11.75 19.60
CA ARG A 203 8.92 12.59 20.62
C ARG A 203 7.93 13.06 21.68
N ARG A 204 6.73 13.48 21.27
CA ARG A 204 5.69 13.91 22.22
C ARG A 204 5.25 12.76 23.12
N VAL A 205 5.03 11.57 22.58
CA VAL A 205 4.68 10.38 23.38
C VAL A 205 5.79 10.05 24.36
N GLN A 206 7.04 10.00 23.91
CA GLN A 206 8.19 9.73 24.77
C GLN A 206 8.30 10.75 25.90
N SER A 207 8.23 12.05 25.59
CA SER A 207 8.25 13.11 26.62
C SER A 207 7.09 12.98 27.60
N THR A 208 5.90 12.57 27.15
CA THR A 208 4.72 12.39 28.02
C THR A 208 4.95 11.25 29.01
N VAL A 209 5.38 10.09 28.50
CA VAL A 209 5.64 8.89 29.32
C VAL A 209 6.78 9.14 30.32
N GLU A 210 7.87 9.76 29.87
CA GLU A 210 9.00 10.11 30.74
C GLU A 210 8.61 11.12 31.80
N PHE A 211 7.85 12.16 31.44
CA PHE A 211 7.38 13.18 32.37
C PHE A 211 6.48 12.59 33.46
N GLU A 212 5.47 11.79 33.09
CA GLU A 212 4.59 11.13 34.07
C GLU A 212 5.36 10.16 34.95
N ASN A 213 6.29 9.39 34.38
CA ASN A 213 7.12 8.51 35.20
C ASN A 213 8.02 9.29 36.16
N ASN A 214 8.57 10.43 35.75
CA ASN A 214 9.47 11.23 36.59
C ASN A 214 8.74 11.97 37.72
N ILE A 215 7.44 12.20 37.61
CA ILE A 215 6.66 12.93 38.63
C ILE A 215 5.81 11.99 39.49
N ILE A 216 5.24 10.94 38.90
CA ILE A 216 4.20 10.14 39.54
C ILE A 216 4.71 8.74 39.87
N HIS A 217 5.28 8.03 38.90
CA HIS A 217 5.48 6.57 39.03
C HIS A 217 6.86 6.19 39.58
N HIS A 218 7.92 6.90 39.19
CA HIS A 218 9.33 6.64 39.52
C HIS A 218 9.77 5.18 39.29
N LYS A 219 9.25 4.55 38.24
CA LYS A 219 9.57 3.15 37.90
C LYS A 219 10.68 3.08 36.85
N ARG A 220 11.37 1.94 36.81
CA ARG A 220 12.29 1.60 35.71
C ARG A 220 11.50 1.04 34.53
N ALA A 221 12.02 1.23 33.32
CA ALA A 221 11.48 0.59 32.13
C ALA A 221 11.46 -0.94 32.27
N ALA A 222 10.46 -1.59 31.69
CA ALA A 222 10.39 -3.04 31.63
C ALA A 222 11.58 -3.61 30.83
N THR A 223 12.02 -4.81 31.18
CA THR A 223 13.07 -5.51 30.43
C THR A 223 12.55 -5.99 29.07
N ASP A 224 11.39 -6.64 29.08
CA ASP A 224 10.80 -7.28 27.92
C ASP A 224 9.74 -6.39 27.26
N LEU A 225 9.70 -6.42 25.93
CA LEU A 225 8.72 -5.70 25.14
C LEU A 225 7.44 -6.54 25.01
N GLN A 226 6.31 -5.97 25.42
CA GLN A 226 5.01 -6.63 25.28
C GLN A 226 4.63 -6.79 23.80
N PRO A 227 3.91 -7.86 23.41
CA PRO A 227 3.45 -8.04 22.03
C PRO A 227 2.41 -6.98 21.65
N LEU A 228 2.30 -6.67 20.36
CA LEU A 228 1.20 -5.85 19.84
C LEU A 228 -0.05 -6.71 19.68
N GLU A 229 -1.21 -6.15 19.98
CA GLU A 229 -2.50 -6.82 19.80
C GLU A 229 -2.94 -6.83 18.34
N ASN A 230 -3.80 -7.79 18.00
CA ASN A 230 -4.50 -7.81 16.71
C ASN A 230 -5.77 -6.94 16.80
N PRO A 231 -6.14 -6.25 15.71
CA PRO A 231 -7.29 -5.36 15.72
C PRO A 231 -8.60 -6.13 15.81
N VAL A 232 -9.46 -5.72 16.74
CA VAL A 232 -10.82 -6.30 16.91
C VAL A 232 -11.80 -5.74 15.88
N HIS A 233 -11.61 -4.50 15.44
CA HIS A 233 -12.41 -3.82 14.42
C HIS A 233 -11.57 -2.80 13.64
N GLY A 234 -12.12 -2.21 12.58
CA GLY A 234 -11.42 -1.23 11.74
C GLY A 234 -10.56 -1.82 10.63
N ILE A 235 -10.40 -3.15 10.58
CA ILE A 235 -9.82 -3.83 9.42
C ILE A 235 -10.93 -4.35 8.52
N LEU A 236 -10.86 -3.97 7.25
CA LEU A 236 -11.78 -4.42 6.21
C LEU A 236 -11.03 -5.29 5.20
N PRO A 237 -11.66 -6.37 4.69
CA PRO A 237 -11.10 -7.09 3.57
C PRO A 237 -11.18 -6.23 2.30
N ALA A 238 -10.36 -6.58 1.31
CA ALA A 238 -10.52 -6.11 -0.06
C ALA A 238 -11.97 -6.29 -0.54
N GLU A 239 -12.44 -5.38 -1.39
CA GLU A 239 -13.77 -5.51 -1.98
C GLU A 239 -13.79 -6.69 -2.95
N GLU A 240 -14.80 -7.54 -2.89
CA GLU A 240 -14.88 -8.67 -3.81
C GLU A 240 -15.10 -8.15 -5.24
N TYR A 241 -14.15 -8.43 -6.13
CA TYR A 241 -14.31 -8.09 -7.54
C TYR A 241 -15.04 -9.22 -8.27
N ILE A 242 -16.19 -8.89 -8.84
CA ILE A 242 -16.98 -9.80 -9.66
C ILE A 242 -16.94 -9.30 -11.11
N PRO A 243 -16.35 -10.07 -12.05
CA PRO A 243 -16.35 -9.66 -13.46
C PRO A 243 -17.78 -9.58 -14.01
N ALA A 244 -18.01 -8.62 -14.91
CA ALA A 244 -19.31 -8.47 -15.55
C ALA A 244 -19.73 -9.75 -16.29
N LYS A 245 -21.03 -10.07 -16.25
CA LYS A 245 -21.59 -11.20 -16.99
C LYS A 245 -21.37 -11.01 -18.49
N LEU A 246 -21.22 -12.13 -19.20
CA LEU A 246 -21.11 -12.12 -20.65
C LEU A 246 -22.33 -11.40 -21.25
N ASN A 247 -22.05 -10.47 -22.17
CA ASN A 247 -23.10 -9.70 -22.83
C ASN A 247 -23.99 -10.64 -23.68
N SER A 248 -25.31 -10.40 -23.69
CA SER A 248 -26.30 -11.18 -24.45
C SER A 248 -26.04 -11.24 -25.95
N LEU A 249 -25.22 -10.32 -26.50
CA LEU A 249 -24.77 -10.35 -27.89
C LEU A 249 -23.90 -11.58 -28.21
N PHE A 250 -23.23 -12.17 -27.21
CA PHE A 250 -22.48 -13.41 -27.36
C PHE A 250 -23.41 -14.62 -27.28
N SER A 251 -24.17 -14.82 -28.35
CA SER A 251 -25.09 -15.95 -28.52
C SER A 251 -24.42 -17.15 -29.20
N ALA A 252 -25.02 -18.33 -29.10
CA ALA A 252 -24.55 -19.52 -29.84
C ALA A 252 -24.49 -19.28 -31.36
N ASN A 253 -25.41 -18.48 -31.92
CA ASN A 253 -25.39 -18.11 -33.33
C ASN A 253 -24.20 -17.20 -33.66
N THR A 254 -23.88 -16.25 -32.78
CA THR A 254 -22.70 -15.38 -32.90
C THR A 254 -21.42 -16.22 -32.89
N TYR A 255 -21.29 -17.17 -31.96
CA TYR A 255 -20.13 -18.08 -31.92
C TYR A 255 -20.01 -18.95 -33.17
N ARG A 256 -21.12 -19.47 -33.71
CA ARG A 256 -21.14 -20.24 -34.97
C ARG A 256 -20.70 -19.43 -36.19
N ALA A 257 -20.85 -18.11 -36.16
CA ALA A 257 -20.38 -17.24 -37.24
C ALA A 257 -18.85 -17.07 -37.27
N PHE A 258 -18.14 -17.41 -36.19
CA PHE A 258 -16.67 -17.46 -36.19
C PHE A 258 -16.19 -18.72 -36.92
N ASP A 259 -16.05 -18.62 -38.24
CA ASP A 259 -15.53 -19.69 -39.10
C ASP A 259 -14.00 -19.72 -39.03
N ILE A 260 -13.47 -20.57 -38.15
CA ILE A 260 -12.02 -20.80 -37.98
C ILE A 260 -11.44 -21.46 -39.24
N GLY A 261 -12.24 -22.18 -40.04
CA GLY A 261 -11.85 -22.92 -41.23
C GLY A 261 -11.40 -22.05 -42.41
N ARG A 262 -11.89 -20.81 -42.52
CA ARG A 262 -11.55 -19.89 -43.63
C ARG A 262 -10.16 -19.26 -43.53
N ASN A 263 -9.50 -19.31 -42.36
CA ASN A 263 -8.21 -18.65 -42.12
C ASN A 263 -7.06 -19.61 -41.75
N VAL A 264 -7.27 -20.93 -41.74
CA VAL A 264 -6.26 -21.93 -41.32
C VAL A 264 -5.07 -22.04 -42.30
N GLY A 265 -5.13 -21.40 -43.47
CA GLY A 265 -4.10 -21.51 -44.52
C GLY A 265 -3.06 -20.38 -44.56
N LYS A 266 -3.24 -19.28 -43.83
CA LYS A 266 -2.20 -18.25 -43.70
C LYS A 266 -1.47 -18.51 -42.40
N GLN A 267 -0.42 -19.32 -42.45
CA GLN A 267 0.66 -19.18 -41.46
C GLN A 267 1.04 -17.71 -41.50
N TYR A 268 0.68 -16.95 -40.46
CA TYR A 268 1.26 -15.65 -40.22
C TYR A 268 2.75 -15.92 -40.08
N LYS A 269 3.52 -15.71 -41.16
CA LYS A 269 4.97 -15.61 -41.06
C LYS A 269 5.20 -14.53 -40.02
N GLU A 270 5.91 -14.87 -38.95
CA GLU A 270 6.34 -13.88 -37.96
C GLU A 270 6.88 -12.68 -38.75
N ASP A 271 6.21 -11.54 -38.58
CA ASP A 271 6.59 -10.34 -39.28
C ASP A 271 7.95 -9.96 -38.72
N LYS A 272 9.04 -10.22 -39.46
CA LYS A 272 10.42 -9.89 -39.05
C LYS A 272 10.65 -8.39 -38.88
N HIS A 273 9.61 -7.59 -39.14
CA HIS A 273 9.54 -6.15 -38.94
C HIS A 273 8.44 -5.74 -37.96
N ALA A 274 7.91 -6.66 -37.15
CA ALA A 274 7.17 -6.30 -35.95
C ALA A 274 8.06 -5.34 -35.14
N ARG A 275 7.74 -4.05 -35.21
CA ARG A 275 8.50 -3.01 -34.53
C ARG A 275 8.54 -3.42 -33.06
N GLU A 276 9.73 -3.47 -32.47
CA GLU A 276 9.85 -3.52 -31.01
C GLU A 276 8.90 -2.46 -30.46
N VAL A 277 7.84 -2.92 -29.79
CA VAL A 277 6.92 -2.03 -29.10
C VAL A 277 7.75 -1.41 -27.99
N LYS A 278 8.20 -0.18 -28.22
CA LYS A 278 8.97 0.56 -27.21
C LYS A 278 8.14 0.60 -25.95
N GLU A 279 8.75 0.21 -24.83
CA GLU A 279 8.13 0.31 -23.52
C GLU A 279 7.57 1.73 -23.34
N ALA A 280 6.26 1.81 -23.09
CA ALA A 280 5.63 3.08 -22.78
C ALA A 280 6.19 3.56 -21.44
N ARG A 281 6.94 4.67 -21.45
CA ARG A 281 7.43 5.27 -20.22
C ARG A 281 6.24 5.87 -19.46
N GLU A 282 6.03 5.43 -18.22
CA GLU A 282 5.05 6.06 -17.35
C GLU A 282 5.41 7.54 -17.15
N MET A 283 4.45 8.43 -17.38
CA MET A 283 4.60 9.83 -17.00
C MET A 283 4.41 9.96 -15.48
N PRO A 284 5.22 10.78 -14.80
CA PRO A 284 5.00 11.07 -13.39
C PRO A 284 3.59 11.63 -13.17
N ILE A 285 2.91 11.16 -12.11
CA ILE A 285 1.64 11.76 -11.70
C ILE A 285 1.94 13.22 -11.31
N PRO A 286 1.28 14.23 -11.91
CA PRO A 286 1.48 15.62 -11.55
C PRO A 286 1.21 15.84 -10.07
N GLN A 287 2.13 16.47 -9.36
CA GLN A 287 1.90 16.96 -8.00
C GLN A 287 1.28 18.37 -8.10
N GLY A 288 0.00 18.52 -7.77
CA GLY A 288 -0.74 19.79 -7.87
C GLY A 288 -1.88 19.78 -8.90
N MET A 289 -2.48 20.95 -9.19
CA MET A 289 -3.53 21.06 -10.21
C MET A 289 -2.94 20.77 -11.61
N PRO A 290 -3.53 19.83 -12.37
CA PRO A 290 -3.06 19.55 -13.72
C PRO A 290 -3.37 20.75 -14.63
N PRO A 291 -2.52 21.05 -15.63
CA PRO A 291 -2.98 21.74 -16.82
C PRO A 291 -4.16 20.95 -17.41
N SER A 292 -5.14 21.63 -18.00
CA SER A 292 -6.45 21.11 -18.42
C SER A 292 -6.45 20.01 -19.50
N GLU A 293 -5.37 19.28 -19.68
CA GLU A 293 -5.20 18.25 -20.70
C GLU A 293 -5.03 16.89 -20.03
N SER A 294 -6.14 16.34 -19.52
CA SER A 294 -6.24 14.90 -19.31
C SER A 294 -6.20 14.23 -20.68
N SER A 295 -5.05 13.67 -21.06
CA SER A 295 -4.81 12.97 -22.32
C SER A 295 -5.47 11.57 -22.39
N CYS A 296 -6.70 11.46 -21.90
CA CYS A 296 -7.62 10.39 -22.30
C CYS A 296 -8.44 10.88 -23.49
N ILE A 297 -7.83 10.92 -24.68
CA ILE A 297 -8.60 10.92 -25.93
C ILE A 297 -8.94 9.45 -26.19
N ILE A 298 -10.16 9.06 -25.82
CA ILE A 298 -10.76 7.85 -26.37
C ILE A 298 -11.15 8.24 -27.81
N ALA A 299 -10.38 7.76 -28.78
CA ALA A 299 -10.78 7.68 -30.18
C ALA A 299 -11.16 6.24 -30.50
#